data_AF-A0A915DSJ8-F1
#
_entry.id   AF-A0A915DSJ8-F1
#
_cell.length_a   1.000
_cell.length_b   1.000
_cell.length_c   1.000
_cell.angle_alpha   90.00
_cell.angle_beta   90.00
_cell.angle_gamma   90.00
#
_symmetry.space_group_name_H-M   'P 1'
#
loop_
_entity.id
_entity.type
_entity.pdbx_description
1 polymer ?
#
loop_
_entity_poly.entity_id
_entity_poly.type
_entity_poly.pdbx_seq_one_letter_code
_entity_poly.pdbx_strand_id
1 'polypeptide(L)' 'MPCLVQLVVLVVCINGIAGQFPSWPTATGTKKADTTISVASYLDGGFVRYTAGSALGDGGVAEGQLPIFELKAGQVSRM' A
#
# COMPACT_ATOMS: atom_id res chain seq x y z
N MET A 1 -56.61 -26.94 7.47
CA MET A 1 -57.20 -25.57 7.39
C MET A 1 -57.39 -25.10 8.83
N PRO A 2 -57.04 -23.86 9.25
CA PRO A 2 -56.18 -22.77 8.75
C PRO A 2 -54.85 -22.70 9.57
N CYS A 3 -53.74 -22.08 9.13
CA CYS A 3 -53.41 -20.67 8.88
C CYS A 3 -53.11 -19.84 10.15
N LEU A 4 -52.01 -19.06 10.09
CA LEU A 4 -51.50 -17.98 10.97
C LEU A 4 -50.34 -18.34 11.93
N VAL A 5 -49.07 -18.06 11.57
CA VAL A 5 -48.35 -16.74 11.64
C VAL A 5 -47.70 -16.59 13.03
N GLN A 6 -46.38 -16.50 13.21
CA GLN A 6 -45.57 -15.32 12.90
C GLN A 6 -44.08 -15.63 13.20
N LEU A 7 -43.24 -15.62 12.17
CA LEU A 7 -41.94 -14.91 12.13
C LEU A 7 -41.11 -14.82 13.44
N VAL A 8 -40.32 -15.84 13.75
CA VAL A 8 -39.01 -15.67 14.44
C VAL A 8 -37.92 -16.15 13.48
N VAL A 9 -37.94 -15.62 12.26
CA VAL A 9 -36.78 -15.56 11.37
C VAL A 9 -36.40 -14.08 11.23
N LEU A 10 -36.28 -13.43 12.38
CA LEU A 10 -35.66 -12.13 12.55
C LEU A 10 -34.51 -12.39 13.53
N VAL A 11 -33.32 -11.89 13.23
CA VAL A 11 -32.09 -11.93 14.07
C VAL A 11 -31.05 -13.03 13.73
N VAL A 12 -30.91 -13.50 12.48
CA VAL A 12 -29.62 -14.09 12.02
C VAL A 12 -29.28 -13.72 10.57
N CYS A 13 -29.59 -12.51 10.12
CA CYS A 13 -29.28 -12.10 8.73
C CYS A 13 -28.74 -10.67 8.55
N ILE A 14 -28.36 -9.96 9.61
CA ILE A 14 -27.85 -8.57 9.51
C ILE A 14 -26.45 -8.33 10.07
N ASN A 15 -25.72 -9.35 10.52
CA ASN A 15 -24.29 -9.17 10.76
C ASN A 15 -23.58 -9.30 9.42
N GLY A 16 -23.49 -8.19 8.70
CA GLY A 16 -22.72 -8.07 7.47
C GLY A 16 -21.30 -8.57 7.71
N ILE A 17 -21.02 -9.79 7.27
CA ILE A 17 -19.66 -10.30 7.17
C ILE A 17 -19.09 -9.61 5.94
N ALA A 18 -18.58 -8.39 6.13
CA ALA A 18 -17.72 -7.78 5.13
C ALA A 18 -16.59 -8.77 4.86
N GLY A 19 -16.31 -9.05 3.59
CA GLY A 19 -15.20 -9.93 3.23
C GLY A 19 -13.93 -9.46 3.93
N GLN A 20 -13.35 -10.31 4.78
CA GLN A 20 -12.07 -10.01 5.40
C GLN A 20 -11.00 -10.16 4.33
N PHE A 21 -10.73 -9.07 3.61
CA PHE A 21 -9.48 -8.93 2.89
C PHE A 21 -8.36 -8.76 3.93
N PRO A 22 -7.21 -9.41 3.75
CA PRO A 22 -6.06 -9.12 4.60
C PRO A 22 -5.79 -7.61 4.54
N SER A 23 -5.54 -7.01 5.70
CA SER A 23 -5.09 -5.62 5.72
C SER A 23 -3.78 -5.52 4.95
N TRP A 24 -3.61 -4.42 4.21
CA TRP A 24 -2.33 -4.12 3.60
C TRP A 24 -1.22 -4.16 4.66
N PRO A 25 -0.02 -4.67 4.33
CA PRO A 25 1.09 -4.69 5.27
C PRO A 25 1.36 -3.29 5.84
N THR A 26 1.56 -3.22 7.15
CA THR A 26 1.96 -1.97 7.79
C THR A 26 3.43 -1.71 7.52
N ALA A 27 3.76 -0.46 7.20
CA ALA A 27 5.15 -0.09 6.99
C ALA A 27 5.97 -0.29 8.28
N THR A 28 7.16 -0.85 8.16
CA THR A 28 8.08 -1.10 9.29
C THR A 28 8.78 0.17 9.76
N GLY A 29 8.80 1.20 8.90
CA GLY A 29 9.38 2.50 9.19
C GLY A 29 9.19 3.48 8.04
N THR A 30 9.75 4.68 8.19
CA THR A 30 9.81 5.69 7.11
C THR A 30 11.26 6.14 6.93
N LYS A 31 11.72 6.18 5.68
CA LYS A 31 13.07 6.62 5.30
C LYS A 31 12.98 7.70 4.24
N LYS A 32 13.51 8.88 4.56
CA LYS A 32 13.63 9.98 3.59
C LYS A 32 14.85 9.74 2.70
N ALA A 33 14.68 9.87 1.39
CA ALA A 33 15.75 9.85 0.41
C ALA A 33 16.13 11.31 0.08
N ASP A 34 17.26 11.77 0.60
CA ASP A 34 17.75 13.12 0.31
C ASP A 34 18.43 13.22 -1.08
N THR A 35 18.81 12.08 -1.66
CA THR A 35 19.37 11.95 -3.02
C THR A 35 18.88 10.63 -3.66
N THR A 36 19.05 10.50 -4.97
CA THR A 36 18.66 9.29 -5.72
C THR A 36 19.46 8.09 -5.26
N ILE A 37 18.77 7.00 -4.90
CA ILE A 37 19.38 5.75 -4.45
C ILE A 37 19.66 4.88 -5.67
N SER A 38 20.94 4.70 -6.00
CA SER A 38 21.35 3.79 -7.07
C SER A 38 21.28 2.32 -6.61
N VAL A 39 20.42 1.53 -7.24
CA VAL A 39 20.29 0.08 -6.97
C VAL A 39 21.15 -0.68 -7.98
N ALA A 40 22.30 -1.16 -7.51
CA ALA A 40 23.27 -1.84 -8.36
C ALA A 40 23.01 -3.34 -8.54
N SER A 41 22.29 -3.97 -7.61
CA SER A 41 21.96 -5.40 -7.65
C SER A 41 20.51 -5.63 -7.21
N TYR A 42 20.28 -5.84 -5.92
CA TYR A 42 18.96 -6.09 -5.36
C TYR A 42 18.76 -5.21 -4.14
N LEU A 43 17.61 -4.55 -4.08
CA LEU A 43 17.17 -3.79 -2.90
C LEU A 43 15.80 -4.32 -2.46
N ASP A 44 15.76 -4.82 -1.24
CA ASP A 44 14.54 -5.08 -0.49
C ASP A 44 14.27 -3.89 0.44
N GLY A 45 13.14 -3.22 0.21
CA GLY A 45 12.69 -2.11 1.04
C GLY A 45 12.28 -2.54 2.46
N GLY A 46 12.04 -3.84 2.70
CA GLY A 46 11.65 -4.36 4.00
C GLY A 46 10.35 -3.77 4.54
N PHE A 47 9.41 -3.41 3.66
CA PHE A 47 8.20 -2.65 3.96
C PHE A 47 8.47 -1.25 4.57
N VAL A 48 9.64 -0.66 4.32
CA VAL A 48 9.91 0.74 4.71
C VAL A 48 9.24 1.67 3.71
N ARG A 49 8.57 2.71 4.22
CA ARG A 49 8.06 3.79 3.40
C ARG A 49 9.18 4.74 3.01
N TYR A 50 9.55 4.77 1.74
CA TYR A 50 10.48 5.75 1.21
C TYR A 50 9.76 7.05 0.85
N THR A 51 10.29 8.19 1.27
CA THR A 51 9.77 9.52 0.91
C THR A 51 10.85 10.34 0.22
N ALA A 52 10.46 11.11 -0.81
CA ALA A 52 11.38 12.00 -1.49
C ALA A 52 11.76 13.19 -0.58
N GLY A 53 13.04 13.55 -0.56
CA GLY A 53 13.48 14.84 -0.06
C GLY A 53 13.28 15.95 -1.09
N SER A 54 13.36 17.20 -0.63
CA SER A 54 13.13 18.39 -1.45
C SER A 54 14.09 18.52 -2.64
N ALA A 55 15.27 17.92 -2.56
CA ALA A 55 16.22 17.88 -3.68
C ALA A 55 15.75 16.98 -4.83
N LEU A 56 14.82 16.06 -4.58
CA LEU A 56 14.28 15.15 -5.59
C LEU A 56 13.01 15.67 -6.27
N GLY A 57 12.33 16.63 -5.64
CA GLY A 57 11.06 17.17 -6.12
C GLY A 57 10.06 17.33 -4.99
N ASP A 58 8.96 18.00 -5.30
CA ASP A 58 7.85 18.26 -4.37
C ASP A 58 6.63 17.34 -4.61
N GLY A 59 6.69 16.47 -5.63
CA GLY A 59 5.59 15.60 -6.02
C GLY A 59 4.52 16.30 -6.87
N GLY A 60 4.79 17.50 -7.39
CA GLY A 60 3.93 18.20 -8.34
C GLY A 60 3.95 17.60 -9.74
N VAL A 61 3.37 18.32 -10.71
CA VAL A 61 3.35 17.92 -12.13
C VAL A 61 4.53 18.47 -12.93
N ALA A 62 5.43 19.22 -12.28
CA ALA A 62 6.58 19.80 -12.95
C ALA A 62 7.51 18.69 -13.48
N GLU A 63 7.95 18.85 -14.73
CA GLU A 63 8.95 17.99 -15.35
C GLU A 63 10.34 18.19 -14.69
N GLY A 64 11.18 17.15 -14.72
CA GLY A 64 12.55 17.22 -14.19
C GLY A 64 12.72 16.86 -12.72
N GLN A 65 11.68 16.32 -12.07
CA GLN A 65 11.82 15.69 -10.76
C GLN A 65 12.77 14.50 -10.84
N LEU A 66 13.64 14.36 -9.84
CA LEU A 66 14.58 13.25 -9.76
C LEU A 66 13.89 12.01 -9.17
N PRO A 67 14.25 10.80 -9.64
CA PRO A 67 13.72 9.58 -9.08
C PRO A 67 14.28 9.32 -7.68
N ILE A 68 13.49 8.66 -6.83
CA ILE A 68 13.96 8.14 -5.53
C ILE A 68 14.93 6.96 -5.75
N PHE A 69 14.65 6.11 -6.75
CA PHE A 69 15.47 4.94 -7.07
C PHE A 69 15.88 4.96 -8.54
N GLU A 70 17.16 4.73 -8.78
CA GLU A 70 17.70 4.49 -10.11
C GLU A 70 18.17 3.04 -10.22
N LEU A 71 17.54 2.27 -11.10
CA LEU A 71 17.84 0.86 -11.29
C LEU A 71 18.84 0.70 -12.44
N LYS A 72 19.94 -0.01 -12.20
CA LYS A 72 20.79 -0.46 -13.32
C LYS A 72 20.02 -1.45 -14.20
N ALA A 73 20.43 -1.57 -15.47
CA ALA A 73 19.78 -2.48 -16.41
C ALA A 73 19.67 -3.90 -15.83
N GLY A 74 18.45 -4.45 -15.86
CA GLY A 74 18.14 -5.78 -15.34
C GLY A 74 17.94 -5.89 -13.81
N GLN A 75 18.01 -4.80 -13.05
CA GLN A 75 17.82 -4.83 -11.60
C GLN A 75 16.34 -4.68 -11.20
N VAL A 76 15.99 -5.31 -10.07
CA VAL A 76 14.62 -5.32 -9.54
C VAL A 76 14.64 -4.76 -8.12
N SER A 77 13.76 -3.80 -7.84
CA SER A 77 13.48 -3.31 -6.49
C SER A 77 12.16 -3.88 -5.98
N ARG A 78 12.12 -4.33 -4.73
CA ARG A 78 10.88 -4.76 -4.05
C ARG A 78 10.57 -3.82 -2.87
N MET A 79 9.28 -3.57 -2.68
CA MET A 79 8.74 -2.62 -1.70
C MET A 79 8.44 -3.32 -0.39
#